data_AF-A0A940RAN9-F1
#
_entry.id   AF-A0A940RAN9-F1
#
_cell.length_a   1.000
_cell.length_b   1.000
_cell.length_c   1.000
_cell.angle_alpha   90.00
_cell.angle_beta   90.00
_cell.angle_gamma   90.00
#
_symmetry.space_group_name_H-M   'P 1'
#
loop_
_entity.id
_entity.type
_entity.pdbx_description
1 polymer ?
#
loop_
_entity_poly.entity_id
_entity_poly.type
_entity_poly.pdbx_seq_one_letter_code
_entity_poly.pdbx_strand_id
1 'polypeptide(L)' 'MRVFLAIATTLFLTLIASWSPAKAAVTDSRACDLSSEGIFNGAWVKHRISIGDQVLYGADNLEAISEELVSLRTQGLCK' A
#
# COMPACT_ATOMS: atom_id res chain seq x y z
N MET A 1 36.85 20.60 -37.54
CA MET A 1 37.02 19.71 -36.36
C MET A 1 36.14 20.08 -35.16
N ARG A 2 35.77 21.36 -34.93
CA ARG A 2 34.91 21.76 -33.78
C ARG A 2 33.43 21.34 -33.88
N VAL A 3 32.90 21.23 -35.10
CA VAL A 3 31.48 20.89 -35.34
C VAL A 3 31.16 19.43 -35.00
N PHE A 4 32.09 18.51 -35.25
CA PHE A 4 31.91 17.08 -34.94
C PHE A 4 31.83 16.81 -33.44
N LEU A 5 32.53 17.60 -32.61
CA LEU A 5 32.50 17.48 -31.16
C LEU A 5 31.12 17.88 -30.58
N ALA A 6 30.49 18.90 -31.18
CA ALA A 6 29.17 19.37 -30.76
C ALA A 6 28.07 18.36 -31.08
N ILE A 7 28.16 17.65 -32.21
CA ILE A 7 27.16 16.65 -32.61
C ILE A 7 27.24 15.40 -31.72
N ALA A 8 28.45 14.97 -31.36
CA ALA A 8 28.66 13.81 -30.50
C ALA A 8 28.09 14.01 -29.08
N THR A 9 28.19 15.23 -28.54
CA THR A 9 27.69 15.55 -27.20
C THR A 9 26.17 15.63 -27.14
N THR A 10 25.52 16.14 -28.20
CA THR A 10 24.05 16.14 -28.27
C THR A 10 23.46 14.74 -28.41
N LEU A 11 24.13 13.83 -29.14
CA LEU A 11 23.65 12.45 -29.33
C LEU A 11 23.72 11.63 -28.04
N PHE A 12 24.73 11.89 -27.21
CA PHE A 12 24.92 11.20 -25.93
C PHE A 12 23.84 11.57 -24.89
N LEU A 13 23.40 12.84 -24.87
CA LEU A 13 22.38 13.31 -23.93
C LEU A 13 20.98 12.73 -24.19
N THR A 14 20.64 12.43 -25.46
CA THR A 14 19.34 11.85 -25.82
C THR A 14 19.20 10.37 -25.44
N LEU A 15 20.31 9.64 -25.30
CA LEU A 15 20.31 8.21 -24.94
C LEU A 15 20.02 7.97 -23.45
N ILE A 16 20.29 8.96 -22.59
CA ILE A 16 20.09 8.85 -21.15
C ILE A 16 18.65 9.26 -20.77
N ALA A 17 18.03 10.12 -21.57
CA ALA A 17 16.66 10.60 -21.32
C ALA A 17 15.56 9.54 -21.61
N SER A 18 15.89 8.43 -22.28
CA SER A 18 14.95 7.33 -22.54
C SER A 18 14.81 6.37 -21.36
N TRP A 19 15.60 6.54 -20.30
CA TRP A 19 15.47 5.77 -19.06
C TRP A 19 14.38 6.39 -18.18
N SER A 20 13.14 6.31 -18.67
CA SER A 20 12.00 6.54 -17.79
C SER A 20 11.98 5.44 -16.74
N PRO A 21 11.96 5.76 -15.43
CA PRO A 21 11.80 4.74 -14.41
C PRO A 21 10.46 4.06 -14.66
N ALA A 22 10.47 2.74 -14.85
CA ALA A 22 9.26 1.95 -14.82
C ALA A 22 8.58 2.24 -13.47
N LYS A 23 7.43 2.91 -13.49
CA LYS A 23 6.61 3.09 -12.29
C LYS A 23 6.24 1.68 -11.85
N ALA A 24 6.89 1.20 -10.80
CA ALA A 24 6.52 -0.05 -10.16
C ALA A 24 5.02 0.04 -9.85
N ALA A 25 4.23 -0.84 -10.47
CA ALA A 25 2.84 -1.00 -10.09
C ALA A 25 2.85 -1.44 -8.63
N VAL A 26 2.54 -0.50 -7.74
CA VAL A 26 2.29 -0.82 -6.33
C VAL A 26 1.07 -1.73 -6.40
N THR A 27 1.33 -3.03 -6.31
CA THR A 27 0.28 -4.01 -6.05
C THR A 27 -0.20 -3.65 -4.66
N ASP A 28 -1.26 -2.85 -4.62
CA ASP A 28 -1.98 -2.50 -3.40
C ASP A 28 -2.70 -3.77 -2.93
N SER A 29 -1.92 -4.74 -2.46
CA SER A 29 -2.44 -5.82 -1.64
C SER A 29 -2.86 -5.15 -0.34
N ARG A 30 -4.12 -4.71 -0.29
CA ARG A 30 -4.73 -4.21 0.94
C ARG A 30 -4.59 -5.29 2.00
N ALA A 31 -3.57 -5.16 2.83
CA ALA A 31 -3.35 -5.99 3.98
C ALA A 31 -4.23 -5.43 5.10
N CYS A 32 -4.95 -6.29 5.78
CA CYS A 32 -5.66 -5.89 6.97
C CYS A 32 -4.66 -5.78 8.11
N ASP A 33 -4.65 -4.62 8.75
CA ASP A 33 -3.86 -4.39 9.96
C ASP A 33 -4.74 -4.65 11.18
N LEU A 34 -4.22 -5.47 12.09
CA LEU A 34 -4.81 -5.65 13.40
C LEU A 34 -4.21 -4.60 14.34
N SER A 35 -4.93 -3.50 14.47
CA SER A 35 -4.53 -2.40 15.34
C SER A 35 -5.06 -2.61 16.76
N SER A 36 -4.31 -2.10 17.73
CA SER A 36 -4.68 -2.14 19.15
C SER A 36 -5.81 -1.15 19.48
N GLU A 37 -6.03 -0.93 20.78
CA GLU A 37 -7.18 -0.26 21.35
C GLU A 37 -7.52 1.09 20.71
N GLY A 38 -8.81 1.39 20.64
CA GLY A 38 -9.31 2.74 20.37
C GLY A 38 -10.77 2.76 19.94
N ILE A 39 -11.21 3.85 19.32
CA ILE A 39 -12.63 4.07 19.05
C ILE A 39 -13.07 3.37 17.76
N PHE A 40 -14.18 2.63 17.84
CA PHE A 40 -14.93 2.10 16.71
C PHE A 40 -16.43 2.34 16.96
N ASN A 41 -17.14 2.94 15.99
CA ASN A 41 -18.57 3.29 16.11
C ASN A 41 -18.95 4.04 17.40
N GLY A 42 -18.07 4.91 17.90
CA GLY A 42 -18.30 5.71 19.11
C GLY A 42 -18.06 4.99 20.44
N ALA A 43 -17.68 3.71 20.41
CA ALA A 43 -17.27 2.96 21.60
C ALA A 43 -15.75 2.71 21.59
N TRP A 44 -15.13 2.70 22.78
CA TRP A 44 -13.75 2.24 22.92
C TRP A 44 -13.73 0.72 22.87
N VAL A 45 -12.90 0.16 22.00
CA VAL A 45 -12.70 -1.29 21.83
C VAL A 45 -11.23 -1.65 21.98
N LYS A 46 -10.93 -2.86 22.45
CA LYS A 46 -9.53 -3.29 22.67
C LYS A 46 -8.77 -3.67 21.40
N HIS A 47 -9.47 -4.16 20.39
CA HIS A 47 -8.87 -4.62 19.14
C HIS A 47 -9.65 -4.07 17.96
N ARG A 48 -8.96 -3.71 16.88
CA ARG A 48 -9.57 -3.17 15.65
C ARG A 48 -8.94 -3.76 14.41
N ILE A 49 -9.74 -3.99 13.39
CA ILE A 49 -9.28 -4.37 12.06
C ILE A 49 -9.37 -3.15 11.16
N SER A 50 -8.27 -2.78 10.52
CA SER A 50 -8.22 -1.67 9.59
C SER A 50 -7.68 -2.09 8.21
N ILE A 51 -8.13 -1.38 7.17
CA ILE A 51 -7.57 -1.48 5.83
C ILE A 51 -7.12 -0.08 5.42
N GLY A 52 -5.81 0.12 5.36
CA GLY A 52 -5.24 1.46 5.23
C GLY A 52 -5.69 2.33 6.41
N ASP A 53 -6.37 3.45 6.12
CA ASP A 53 -6.83 4.41 7.13
C ASP A 53 -8.27 4.16 7.62
N GLN A 54 -8.95 3.10 7.14
CA GLN A 54 -10.32 2.80 7.53
C GLN A 54 -10.37 1.66 8.55
N VAL A 55 -11.03 1.90 9.68
CA VAL A 55 -11.38 0.83 10.64
C VAL A 55 -12.69 0.18 10.19
N LEU A 56 -12.65 -1.12 9.91
CA LEU A 56 -13.82 -1.90 9.47
C LEU A 56 -14.55 -2.56 10.63
N TYR A 57 -13.81 -2.97 11.65
CA TYR A 57 -14.36 -3.72 12.77
C TYR A 57 -13.60 -3.45 14.07
N GLY A 58 -14.30 -3.63 15.20
CA GLY A 58 -13.75 -3.46 16.54
C GLY A 58 -14.38 -4.44 17.52
N ALA A 59 -13.56 -5.05 18.39
CA ALA A 59 -14.01 -5.98 19.41
C ALA A 59 -13.13 -5.94 20.67
N ASP A 60 -13.71 -6.37 21.79
CA ASP A 60 -13.05 -6.38 23.11
C ASP A 60 -12.41 -7.72 23.48
N ASN A 61 -12.57 -8.74 22.64
CA ASN A 61 -11.99 -10.05 22.86
C ASN A 61 -11.31 -10.55 21.57
N LEU A 62 -10.32 -11.42 21.75
CA LEU A 62 -9.51 -11.95 20.64
C LEU A 62 -10.29 -12.93 19.76
N GLU A 63 -11.26 -13.65 20.33
CA GLU A 63 -12.06 -14.63 19.60
C GLU A 63 -12.89 -13.96 18.51
N ALA A 64 -13.71 -12.97 18.87
CA ALA A 64 -14.55 -12.24 17.92
C ALA A 64 -13.74 -11.53 16.84
N ILE A 65 -12.59 -10.93 17.19
CA ILE A 65 -11.77 -10.26 16.17
C ILE A 65 -11.05 -11.24 15.25
N SER A 66 -10.71 -12.43 15.75
CA SER A 66 -10.11 -13.48 14.92
C SER A 66 -11.11 -14.08 13.95
N GLU A 67 -12.36 -14.29 14.37
CA GLU A 67 -13.45 -14.75 13.51
C GLU A 67 -13.73 -13.74 12.40
N GLU A 68 -13.82 -12.45 12.74
CA GLU A 68 -14.03 -11.40 11.75
C GLU A 68 -12.84 -11.30 10.77
N LEU A 69 -11.61 -11.44 11.25
CA LEU A 69 -10.43 -11.42 10.38
C LEU A 69 -10.42 -12.61 9.40
N VAL A 70 -10.89 -13.78 9.82
CA VAL A 70 -11.10 -14.94 8.93
C VAL A 70 -12.19 -14.66 7.92
N SER A 71 -13.32 -14.08 8.34
CA SER A 71 -14.42 -13.68 7.46
C SER A 71 -13.97 -12.67 6.40
N LEU A 72 -13.21 -11.65 6.78
CA LEU A 72 -12.68 -10.67 5.83
C LEU A 72 -11.66 -11.28 4.88
N ARG A 73 -10.89 -12.29 5.33
CA ARG A 73 -9.99 -13.05 4.45
C ARG A 73 -10.76 -13.90 3.43
N THR A 74 -11.83 -14.59 3.84
CA THR A 74 -12.63 -15.41 2.91
C THR A 74 -13.38 -14.57 1.88
N GLN A 75 -13.74 -13.33 2.24
CA GLN A 75 -14.29 -12.33 1.31
C GLN A 75 -13.25 -11.70 0.37
N GLY A 76 -11.96 -11.99 0.55
CA GLY A 76 -10.87 -11.43 -0.24
C GLY A 76 -10.56 -9.97 0.07
N LEU A 77 -11.10 -9.42 1.17
CA LEU A 77 -10.83 -8.07 1.65
C LEU A 77 -9.51 -7.99 2.41
N CYS A 78 -9.13 -9.09 3.09
CA CYS A 78 -7.83 -9.28 3.73
C CYS A 78 -7.07 -10.42 3.02
N LYS A 79 -5.73 -10.33 2.97
CA LYS A 79 -4.86 -11.42 2.53
C LYS A 79 -3.98 -11.89 3.68
#